data_AF-A0AA48GP81-F1
#
_entry.id   AF-A0AA48GP81-F1
#
_cell.length_a   1.000
_cell.length_b   1.000
_cell.length_c   1.000
_cell.angle_alpha   90.00
_cell.angle_beta   90.00
_cell.angle_gamma   90.00
#
_symmetry.space_group_name_H-M   'P 1'
#
loop_
_entity.id
_entity.type
_entity.pdbx_description
1 polymer ?
#
loop_
_entity_poly.entity_id
_entity_poly.type
_entity_poly.pdbx_seq_one_letter_code
_entity_poly.pdbx_strand_id
1 'polypeptide(L)'
;MLNLVFTLAVLAAPQANSASNTICPVLGLKVDGKSQIVTAKGRDYRICCADCEKNLKSNPDTYLDKNGNPKNAAKAMGSMEHEGHKH
;
A
#
# COMPACT_ATOMS: atom_id res chain seq x y z
N MET A 1 -0.54 50.41 -8.78
CA MET A 1 0.26 49.25 -9.22
C MET A 1 0.67 48.49 -7.97
N LEU A 2 -0.14 47.54 -7.51
CA LEU A 2 0.14 46.74 -6.31
C LEU A 2 0.29 45.29 -6.74
N ASN A 3 1.53 44.87 -6.96
CA ASN A 3 1.85 43.49 -7.29
C ASN A 3 1.63 42.64 -6.04
N LEU A 4 0.47 41.97 -6.00
CA LEU A 4 0.12 40.94 -5.03
C LEU A 4 0.97 39.69 -5.33
N VAL A 5 2.19 39.66 -4.79
CA VAL A 5 3.02 38.45 -4.76
C VAL A 5 2.43 37.54 -3.70
N PHE A 6 1.43 36.74 -4.08
CA PHE A 6 0.93 35.62 -3.29
C PHE A 6 1.98 34.50 -3.36
N THR A 7 3.02 34.59 -2.54
CA THR A 7 3.92 33.47 -2.28
C THR A 7 3.18 32.46 -1.40
N LEU A 8 2.34 31.62 -2.01
CA LEU A 8 1.87 30.38 -1.38
C LEU A 8 3.05 29.43 -1.26
N ALA A 9 3.79 29.56 -0.16
CA ALA A 9 4.53 28.44 0.38
C ALA A 9 3.49 27.39 0.84
N VAL A 10 3.10 26.50 -0.07
CA VAL A 10 2.39 25.27 0.28
C VAL A 10 3.37 24.42 1.07
N LEU A 11 3.29 24.53 2.40
CA LEU A 11 3.81 23.51 3.31
C LEU A 11 2.99 22.24 3.02
N ALA A 12 3.55 21.35 2.19
CA ALA A 12 2.99 20.02 1.97
C ALA A 12 3.01 19.30 3.33
N ALA A 13 1.88 19.38 4.06
CA ALA A 13 1.68 18.59 5.26
C ALA A 13 1.92 17.12 4.89
N PRO A 14 2.56 16.32 5.76
CA PRO A 14 2.64 14.88 5.56
C PRO A 14 1.20 14.35 5.55
N GLN A 15 0.69 14.13 4.34
CA GLN A 15 -0.58 13.46 4.11
C GLN A 15 -0.47 12.08 4.75
N ALA A 16 -1.07 11.97 5.93
CA ALA A 16 -1.17 10.74 6.70
C ALA A 16 -1.95 9.73 5.85
N ASN A 17 -1.21 8.95 5.08
CA ASN A 17 -1.77 7.99 4.15
C ASN A 17 -2.17 6.75 4.92
N SER A 18 -3.35 6.79 5.56
CA SER A 18 -3.90 5.68 6.32
C SER A 18 -3.93 4.38 5.52
N ALA A 19 -3.46 3.29 6.13
CA ALA A 19 -3.53 1.96 5.54
C ALA A 19 -4.99 1.52 5.36
N SER A 20 -5.40 1.30 4.11
CA SER A 20 -6.75 0.84 3.75
C SER A 20 -6.83 -0.66 3.46
N ASN A 21 -5.70 -1.36 3.40
CA ASN A 21 -5.67 -2.78 3.08
C ASN A 21 -6.17 -3.64 4.26
N THR A 22 -6.90 -4.70 3.91
CA THR A 22 -7.37 -5.76 4.82
C THR A 22 -6.63 -7.08 4.62
N ILE A 23 -5.70 -7.12 3.65
CA ILE A 23 -4.87 -8.26 3.28
C ILE A 23 -3.41 -7.83 3.28
N CYS A 24 -2.53 -8.62 3.89
CA CYS A 24 -1.09 -8.40 3.93
C CYS A 24 -0.52 -8.45 2.50
N PRO A 25 0.14 -7.38 2.00
CA PRO A 25 0.66 -7.34 0.62
C PRO A 25 1.72 -8.39 0.29
N VAL A 26 2.36 -8.95 1.32
CA VAL A 26 3.45 -9.94 1.16
C VAL A 26 2.88 -11.36 1.15
N LEU A 27 2.25 -11.78 2.25
CA LEU A 27 1.79 -13.16 2.44
C LEU A 27 0.33 -13.42 2.07
N GLY A 28 -0.48 -12.39 1.83
CA GLY A 28 -1.89 -12.54 1.48
C GLY A 28 -2.79 -12.92 2.65
N LEU A 29 -2.29 -12.85 3.88
CA LEU A 29 -3.06 -13.13 5.10
C LEU A 29 -3.94 -11.94 5.48
N LYS A 30 -5.08 -12.22 6.12
CA LYS A 30 -5.98 -11.17 6.63
C LYS A 30 -5.26 -10.32 7.69
N VAL A 31 -5.44 -9.01 7.59
CA VAL A 31 -4.93 -8.02 8.54
C VAL A 31 -6.08 -7.10 8.98
N ASP A 32 -5.97 -6.54 10.17
CA ASP A 32 -7.00 -5.73 10.82
C ASP A 32 -6.38 -4.51 11.52
N GLY A 33 -7.21 -3.72 12.21
CA GLY A 33 -6.78 -2.49 12.88
C GLY A 33 -5.66 -2.66 13.91
N LYS A 34 -5.40 -3.88 14.40
CA LYS A 34 -4.32 -4.22 15.36
C LYS A 34 -3.03 -4.66 14.66
N SER A 35 -3.07 -4.88 13.35
CA SER A 35 -1.90 -5.30 12.58
C SER A 35 -0.86 -4.18 12.47
N GLN A 36 0.41 -4.56 12.42
CA GLN A 36 1.52 -3.63 12.26
C GLN A 36 1.38 -2.84 10.96
N ILE A 37 1.73 -1.56 11.02
CA ILE A 37 1.73 -0.66 9.87
C ILE A 37 3.17 -0.43 9.41
N VAL A 38 3.39 -0.48 8.10
CA VAL A 38 4.64 -0.13 7.44
C VAL A 38 4.38 0.83 6.30
N THR A 39 5.18 1.89 6.20
CA THR A 39 5.13 2.83 5.09
C THR A 39 6.00 2.33 3.93
N ALA A 40 5.42 2.19 2.74
CA ALA A 40 6.14 1.88 1.50
C ALA A 40 5.64 2.79 0.36
N LYS A 41 6.54 3.30 -0.48
CA LYS A 41 6.19 4.25 -1.56
C LYS A 41 5.32 5.44 -1.08
N GLY A 42 5.57 5.90 0.14
CA GLY A 42 4.82 7.02 0.75
C GLY A 42 3.40 6.69 1.20
N ARG A 43 2.98 5.42 1.21
CA ARG A 43 1.65 4.97 1.70
C ARG A 43 1.81 3.95 2.83
N ASP A 44 0.88 3.93 3.76
CA ASP A 44 0.89 2.94 4.84
C ASP A 44 0.19 1.66 4.42
N TYR A 45 0.73 0.53 4.87
CA TYR A 45 0.18 -0.80 4.66
C TYR A 45 0.19 -1.60 5.95
N ARG A 46 -0.90 -2.33 6.19
CA ARG A 46 -0.98 -3.33 7.26
C ARG A 46 -0.30 -4.62 6.86
N ILE A 47 0.50 -5.18 7.75
CA ILE A 47 1.24 -6.44 7.57
C ILE A 47 0.99 -7.40 8.74
N CYS A 48 1.11 -8.70 8.47
CA CYS A 48 0.83 -9.74 9.45
C CYS A 48 2.03 -10.11 10.36
N CYS A 49 3.26 -9.78 9.96
CA CYS A 49 4.48 -10.07 10.75
C CYS A 49 5.65 -9.16 10.39
N ALA A 50 6.69 -9.14 11.23
CA ALA A 50 7.89 -8.31 11.03
C ALA A 50 8.68 -8.67 9.75
N ASP A 51 8.71 -9.95 9.34
CA ASP A 51 9.36 -10.33 8.09
C ASP A 51 8.69 -9.71 6.85
N CYS A 52 7.37 -9.48 6.92
CA CYS A 52 6.64 -8.79 5.85
C CYS A 52 7.07 -7.32 5.73
N GLU A 53 7.46 -6.67 6.82
CA GLU A 53 8.01 -5.30 6.75
C GLU A 53 9.27 -5.29 5.90
N LYS A 54 10.24 -6.17 6.21
CA LYS A 54 11.52 -6.23 5.51
C LYS A 54 11.34 -6.49 4.02
N ASN A 55 10.48 -7.45 3.68
CA ASN A 55 10.17 -7.78 2.29
C ASN A 55 9.49 -6.62 1.55
N LEU A 56 8.47 -6.00 2.15
CA LEU A 56 7.74 -4.90 1.54
C LEU A 56 8.61 -3.63 1.37
N LYS A 57 9.48 -3.33 2.33
CA LYS A 57 10.44 -2.22 2.23
C LYS A 57 11.53 -2.48 1.18
N SER A 58 12.02 -3.71 1.08
CA SER A 58 13.10 -4.06 0.15
C SER A 58 12.61 -4.13 -1.29
N ASN A 59 11.42 -4.69 -1.52
CA ASN A 59 10.89 -4.93 -2.87
C ASN A 59 9.41 -4.53 -2.98
N PRO A 60 9.05 -3.26 -2.78
CA PRO A 60 7.65 -2.82 -2.80
C PRO A 60 6.97 -3.07 -4.16
N ASP A 61 7.70 -2.93 -5.27
CA ASP A 61 7.21 -3.18 -6.63
C ASP A 61 6.80 -4.63 -6.90
N THR A 62 7.35 -5.57 -6.15
CA THR A 62 6.97 -7.00 -6.23
C THR A 62 5.56 -7.21 -5.68
N TYR A 63 5.21 -6.51 -4.61
CA TYR A 63 3.97 -6.72 -3.86
C TYR A 63 2.86 -5.72 -4.18
N LEU A 64 3.23 -4.53 -4.64
CA LEU A 64 2.33 -3.43 -4.93
C LEU A 64 2.22 -3.19 -6.44
N ASP A 65 1.05 -2.81 -6.91
CA ASP A 65 0.86 -2.33 -8.27
C ASP A 65 1.37 -0.89 -8.44
N LYS A 66 1.25 -0.35 -9.66
CA LYS A 66 1.62 1.03 -9.99
C LYS A 66 0.83 2.11 -9.21
N ASN A 67 -0.34 1.75 -8.70
CA ASN A 67 -1.23 2.62 -7.93
C ASN A 67 -0.96 2.51 -6.41
N GLY A 68 -0.13 1.54 -5.99
CA GLY A 68 0.11 1.23 -4.58
C GLY A 68 -0.89 0.23 -4.00
N ASN A 69 -1.67 -0.48 -4.81
CA ASN A 69 -2.58 -1.51 -4.28
C ASN A 69 -1.84 -2.85 -4.12
N PRO A 70 -2.14 -3.65 -3.08
CA PRO A 70 -1.56 -4.98 -2.92
C PRO A 70 -1.99 -5.90 -4.07
N LYS A 71 -1.02 -6.46 -4.80
CA LYS A 71 -1.26 -7.35 -5.95
C LYS A 71 -1.98 -8.65 -5.56
N ASN A 72 -1.83 -9.07 -4.30
CA ASN A 72 -2.46 -10.27 -3.78
C ASN A 72 -3.84 -10.03 -3.14
N ALA A 73 -4.33 -8.78 -3.05
CA ALA A 73 -5.62 -8.47 -2.44
C ALA A 73 -6.81 -9.11 -3.18
N ALA A 74 -6.72 -9.22 -4.52
CA ALA A 74 -7.75 -9.88 -5.33
C ALA A 74 -7.82 -11.40 -5.08
N LYS A 75 -6.70 -12.04 -4.71
CA LYS A 75 -6.63 -13.49 -4.48
C LYS A 75 -7.22 -13.91 -3.13
N ALA A 76 -7.23 -13.01 -2.15
CA ALA A 76 -7.74 -13.31 -0.81
C ALA A 76 -9.29 -13.26 -0.71
N MET A 77 -9.98 -12.89 -1.79
CA MET A 77 -11.45 -12.79 -1.83
C MET A 77 -12.13 -13.89 -2.66
N GLY A 78 -11.39 -14.91 -3.10
CA GLY A 78 -11.96 -15.99 -3.91
C GLY A 78 -11.35 -17.35 -3.61
N SER A 79 -12.09 -18.17 -2.86
CA SER A 79 -12.12 -19.62 -3.12
C SER A 79 -12.93 -19.85 -4.41
N MET A 80 -12.48 -19.36 -5.57
CA MET A 80 -13.00 -19.80 -6.87
C MET A 80 -12.12 -19.31 -8.04
N GLU A 81 -11.64 -20.29 -8.81
CA GLU A 81 -11.04 -20.32 -10.14
C GLU A 81 -10.00 -19.26 -10.59
N HIS A 82 -8.80 -19.74 -10.89
CA HIS A 82 -8.12 -19.33 -12.12
C HIS A 82 -7.86 -20.57 -12.99
N GLU A 83 -8.87 -20.95 -13.77
CA GLU A 83 -8.69 -21.78 -14.96
C GLU A 83 -8.43 -20.86 -16.16
N GLY A 84 -7.33 -21.11 -16.89
CA GLY A 84 -7.13 -20.58 -18.24
C GLY A 84 -6.17 -19.40 -18.39
N HIS A 85 -4.86 -19.64 -18.26
CA HIS A 85 -3.86 -18.90 -19.05
C HIS A 85 -3.46 -19.77 -20.24
N LYS A 86 -4.12 -19.56 -21.39
CA LYS A 86 -3.68 -20.08 -22.68
C LYS A 86 -2.76 -19.02 -23.32
N HIS A 87 -1.50 -19.38 -23.54
CA HIS A 87 -0.63 -18.70 -24.51
C HIS A 87 -0.74 -19.41 -25.86
#